data_AF-A0A435FEB5-F1
#
_entry.id   AF-A0A435FEB5-F1
#
_cell.length_a   1.000
_cell.length_b   1.000
_cell.length_c   1.000
_cell.angle_alpha   90.00
_cell.angle_beta   90.00
_cell.angle_gamma   90.00
#
_symmetry.space_group_name_H-M   'P 1'
#
loop_
_entity.id
_entity.type
_entity.pdbx_description
1 polymer ?
#
loop_
_entity_poly.entity_id
_entity_poly.type
_entity_poly.pdbx_seq_one_letter_code
_entity_poly.pdbx_strand_id
1 'polypeptide(L)'
;KRWPFLEAGSFRYAYFSTEGGALHCRKIASGLAKWLRANGANVYENSKVVEVDAEAGHIVLESGETMQADRIVVAAGAWVLKLFPELDGELKTYRTALAYVEPPADLKAAWQAAPVVLDVGGAIDGYVIPPSGGAGMKFGSGLHRVPTSDADWNRQPVAGEGEAIRNLFSPPIARIAEYRVTEVVTCAYT
;
A
#
# COMPACT_ATOMS: atom_id res chain seq x y z
N LYS A 1 -31.56 -3.27 -3.64
CA LYS A 1 -30.55 -3.79 -2.66
C LYS A 1 -29.46 -2.74 -2.50
N ARG A 2 -28.97 -2.45 -1.28
CA ARG A 2 -28.04 -1.34 -1.00
C ARG A 2 -26.64 -1.51 -1.60
N TRP A 3 -26.13 -2.76 -1.65
CA TRP A 3 -24.81 -3.09 -2.20
C TRP A 3 -24.92 -4.33 -3.11
N PRO A 4 -25.24 -4.15 -4.41
CA PRO A 4 -25.48 -5.26 -5.34
C PRO A 4 -24.21 -6.03 -5.75
N PHE A 5 -23.03 -5.50 -5.40
CA PHE A 5 -21.74 -6.14 -5.64
C PHE A 5 -21.35 -7.17 -4.57
N LEU A 6 -22.11 -7.28 -3.48
CA LEU A 6 -21.91 -8.29 -2.45
C LEU A 6 -22.68 -9.57 -2.80
N GLU A 7 -22.02 -10.72 -2.74
CA GLU A 7 -22.68 -12.02 -2.99
C GLU A 7 -23.52 -12.44 -1.79
N ALA A 8 -24.80 -12.74 -2.02
CA ALA A 8 -25.70 -13.06 -0.93
C ALA A 8 -25.34 -14.43 -0.33
N GLY A 9 -25.31 -14.51 1.01
CA GLY A 9 -25.03 -15.76 1.72
C GLY A 9 -23.55 -16.12 1.83
N SER A 10 -22.64 -15.31 1.31
CA SER A 10 -21.19 -15.47 1.48
C SER A 10 -20.65 -14.92 2.81
N PHE A 11 -21.46 -14.15 3.54
CA PHE A 11 -21.14 -13.59 4.86
C PHE A 11 -22.31 -13.76 5.82
N ARG A 12 -22.01 -13.88 7.11
CA ARG A 12 -23.00 -14.04 8.19
C ARG A 12 -23.47 -12.70 8.77
N TYR A 13 -22.55 -11.75 8.90
CA TYR A 13 -22.78 -10.42 9.46
C TYR A 13 -22.02 -9.38 8.65
N ALA A 14 -22.51 -8.14 8.66
CA ALA A 14 -21.82 -6.99 8.12
C ALA A 14 -21.95 -5.83 9.11
N TYR A 15 -20.85 -5.13 9.36
CA TYR A 15 -20.81 -3.93 10.19
C TYR A 15 -20.56 -2.73 9.29
N PHE A 16 -21.24 -1.63 9.58
CA PHE A 16 -21.14 -0.40 8.80
C PHE A 16 -20.98 0.78 9.73
N SER A 17 -19.96 1.59 9.48
CA SER A 17 -19.75 2.87 10.14
C SER A 17 -19.73 3.97 9.08
N THR A 18 -20.41 5.08 9.37
CA THR A 18 -20.41 6.29 8.53
C THR A 18 -19.14 7.12 8.69
N GLU A 19 -18.33 6.85 9.71
CA GLU A 19 -17.10 7.59 10.00
C GLU A 19 -15.87 7.01 9.30
N GLY A 20 -15.98 5.79 8.74
CA GLY A 20 -14.89 5.13 8.01
C GLY A 20 -14.66 5.74 6.63
N GLY A 21 -13.42 5.65 6.13
CA GLY A 21 -13.06 6.18 4.82
C GLY A 21 -11.65 5.79 4.36
N ALA A 22 -11.18 6.44 3.30
CA ALA A 22 -9.84 6.23 2.74
C ALA A 22 -9.01 7.51 2.84
N LEU A 23 -7.73 7.36 3.23
CA LEU A 23 -6.74 8.43 3.15
C LEU A 23 -6.00 8.36 1.81
N HIS A 24 -5.87 9.50 1.15
CA HIS A 24 -5.19 9.60 -0.14
C HIS A 24 -3.68 9.80 0.04
N CYS A 25 -2.98 8.71 0.38
CA CYS A 25 -1.56 8.73 0.79
C CYS A 25 -0.63 9.51 -0.16
N ARG A 26 -0.76 9.37 -1.49
CA ARG A 26 0.04 10.12 -2.46
C ARG A 26 -0.19 11.64 -2.36
N LYS A 27 -1.44 12.08 -2.17
CA LYS A 27 -1.78 13.50 -2.00
C LYS A 27 -1.29 14.03 -0.65
N ILE A 28 -1.40 13.23 0.39
CA ILE A 28 -0.90 13.58 1.73
C ILE A 28 0.61 13.74 1.71
N ALA A 29 1.35 12.76 1.19
CA ALA A 29 2.81 12.79 1.12
C ALA A 29 3.33 13.97 0.28
N SER A 30 2.76 14.18 -0.91
CA SER A 30 3.12 15.34 -1.74
C SER A 30 2.75 16.67 -1.09
N GLY A 31 1.60 16.75 -0.42
CA GLY A 31 1.18 17.92 0.34
C GLY A 31 2.13 18.24 1.50
N LEU A 32 2.52 17.23 2.28
CA LEU A 32 3.50 17.37 3.37
C LEU A 32 4.87 17.81 2.85
N ALA A 33 5.37 17.18 1.78
CA ALA A 33 6.64 17.56 1.18
C ALA A 33 6.63 19.00 0.65
N LYS A 34 5.50 19.47 0.10
CA LYS A 34 5.32 20.88 -0.30
C LYS A 34 5.29 21.81 0.92
N TRP A 35 4.53 21.45 1.95
CA TRP A 35 4.42 22.24 3.17
C TRP A 35 5.76 22.38 3.88
N LEU A 36 6.53 21.29 4.01
CA LEU A 36 7.87 21.31 4.61
C LEU A 36 8.81 22.28 3.91
N ARG A 37 8.91 22.21 2.58
CA ARG A 37 9.73 23.15 1.79
C ARG A 37 9.30 24.60 1.99
N ALA A 38 7.98 24.85 2.00
CA ALA A 38 7.43 26.19 2.22
C ALA A 38 7.71 26.73 3.64
N ASN A 39 8.02 25.86 4.61
CA ASN A 39 8.35 26.21 5.99
C ASN A 39 9.86 26.08 6.28
N GLY A 40 10.70 26.14 5.25
CA GLY A 40 12.16 26.23 5.40
C GLY A 40 12.89 24.91 5.61
N ALA A 41 12.20 23.77 5.53
CA ALA A 41 12.87 22.48 5.56
C ALA A 41 13.54 22.19 4.21
N ASN A 42 14.80 21.74 4.25
CA ASN A 42 15.47 21.20 3.07
C ASN A 42 14.95 19.77 2.82
N VAL A 43 14.54 19.49 1.57
CA VAL A 43 14.06 18.17 1.16
C VAL A 43 14.88 17.73 -0.04
N TYR A 44 15.69 16.67 0.17
CA TYR A 44 16.59 16.11 -0.82
C TYR A 44 15.98 14.83 -1.41
N GLU A 45 15.42 14.94 -2.61
CA GLU A 45 14.87 13.79 -3.36
C GLU A 45 15.98 13.13 -4.19
N ASN A 46 15.87 11.82 -4.42
CA ASN A 46 16.90 11.03 -5.12
C ASN A 46 18.27 11.05 -4.42
N SER A 47 18.27 11.28 -3.11
CA SER A 47 19.46 11.31 -2.25
C SER A 47 19.41 10.14 -1.28
N LYS A 48 19.77 8.95 -1.77
CA LYS A 48 19.71 7.72 -1.00
C LYS A 48 20.83 7.69 0.05
N VAL A 49 20.46 7.51 1.32
CA VAL A 49 21.41 7.24 2.41
C VAL A 49 21.84 5.79 2.35
N VAL A 50 23.14 5.53 2.48
CA VAL A 50 23.73 4.18 2.48
C VAL A 50 24.41 3.82 3.80
N GLU A 51 24.72 4.81 4.64
CA GLU A 51 25.35 4.60 5.95
C GLU A 51 24.89 5.68 6.94
N VAL A 52 24.81 5.30 8.21
CA VAL A 52 24.50 6.18 9.35
C VAL A 52 25.53 5.95 10.44
N ASP A 53 26.30 6.99 10.78
CA ASP A 53 27.13 7.02 11.98
C ASP A 53 26.36 7.76 13.08
N ALA A 54 25.73 6.97 13.97
CA ALA A 54 24.92 7.50 15.05
C ALA A 54 25.73 8.18 16.15
N GLU A 55 27.01 7.83 16.33
CA GLU A 55 27.87 8.40 17.36
C GLU A 55 28.36 9.79 16.94
N ALA A 56 28.78 9.93 15.69
CA ALA A 56 29.26 11.20 15.15
C ALA A 56 28.14 12.10 14.60
N GLY A 57 26.92 11.56 14.45
CA GLY A 57 25.77 12.29 13.91
C GLY A 57 25.87 12.53 12.41
N HIS A 58 26.44 11.59 11.67
CA HIS A 58 26.66 11.70 10.22
C HIS A 58 25.85 10.68 9.42
N ILE A 59 25.56 11.05 8.17
CA ILE A 59 25.06 10.13 7.13
C ILE A 59 25.94 10.20 5.90
N VAL A 60 26.01 9.09 5.16
CA VAL A 60 26.66 9.01 3.84
C VAL A 60 25.61 8.74 2.78
N LEU A 61 25.62 9.53 1.72
CA LEU A 61 24.77 9.33 0.55
C LEU A 61 25.43 8.36 -0.44
N GLU A 62 24.64 7.72 -1.31
CA GLU A 62 25.13 6.84 -2.37
C GLU A 62 26.10 7.56 -3.34
N SER A 63 26.01 8.88 -3.45
CA SER A 63 26.94 9.73 -4.20
C SER A 63 28.33 9.87 -3.55
N GLY A 64 28.49 9.45 -2.29
CA GLY A 64 29.67 9.66 -1.46
C GLY A 64 29.67 10.99 -0.67
N GLU A 65 28.67 11.86 -0.88
CA GLU A 65 28.50 13.07 -0.07
C GLU A 65 28.09 12.73 1.36
N THR A 66 28.52 13.53 2.33
CA THR A 66 28.17 13.35 3.74
C THR A 66 27.40 14.55 4.28
N MET A 67 26.51 14.29 5.24
CA MET A 67 25.79 15.33 5.98
C MET A 67 25.90 15.08 7.48
N GLN A 68 25.81 16.14 8.28
CA GLN A 68 25.87 16.08 9.74
C GLN A 68 24.63 16.73 10.37
N ALA A 69 24.16 16.16 11.49
CA ALA A 69 23.08 16.73 12.29
C ALA A 69 23.26 16.40 13.77
N ASP A 70 22.73 17.25 14.65
CA ASP A 70 22.71 16.97 16.10
C ASP A 70 21.90 15.71 16.42
N ARG A 71 20.86 15.42 15.63
CA ARG A 71 19.98 14.26 15.78
C ARG A 71 19.59 13.71 14.41
N ILE A 72 19.60 12.38 14.31
CA ILE A 72 19.16 11.65 13.13
C ILE A 72 17.92 10.84 13.52
N VAL A 73 16.86 10.97 12.73
CA VAL A 73 15.65 10.14 12.83
C VAL A 73 15.56 9.30 11.56
N VAL A 74 15.61 7.97 11.71
CA VAL A 74 15.51 7.06 10.56
C VAL A 74 14.09 6.55 10.40
N ALA A 75 13.50 6.84 9.24
CA ALA A 75 12.15 6.42 8.85
C ALA A 75 12.15 5.74 7.48
N ALA A 76 13.09 4.80 7.25
CA ALA A 76 13.37 4.18 5.95
C ALA A 76 12.41 3.05 5.53
N GLY A 77 11.36 2.77 6.32
CA GLY A 77 10.37 1.72 6.01
C GLY A 77 11.01 0.34 5.80
N ALA A 78 10.63 -0.34 4.72
CA ALA A 78 11.18 -1.66 4.33
C ALA A 78 12.69 -1.68 4.09
N TRP A 79 13.31 -0.53 3.86
CA TRP A 79 14.75 -0.43 3.65
C TRP A 79 15.55 -0.26 4.96
N VAL A 80 14.90 -0.23 6.13
CA VAL A 80 15.60 -0.04 7.41
C VAL A 80 16.67 -1.10 7.66
N LEU A 81 16.43 -2.36 7.26
CA LEU A 81 17.39 -3.46 7.40
C LEU A 81 18.65 -3.30 6.52
N LYS A 82 18.63 -2.39 5.53
CA LYS A 82 19.82 -2.05 4.75
C LYS A 82 20.75 -1.09 5.47
N LEU A 83 20.21 -0.29 6.41
CA LEU A 83 20.97 0.64 7.24
C LEU A 83 21.34 0.00 8.59
N PHE A 84 20.46 -0.85 9.12
CA PHE A 84 20.60 -1.51 10.42
C PHE A 84 20.37 -3.03 10.28
N PRO A 85 21.32 -3.76 9.67
CA PRO A 85 21.20 -5.20 9.43
C PRO A 85 21.08 -6.02 10.72
N GLU A 86 21.53 -5.50 11.87
CA GLU A 86 21.40 -6.12 13.18
C GLU A 86 19.93 -6.35 13.62
N LEU A 87 18.98 -5.66 12.99
CA LEU A 87 17.55 -5.79 13.28
C LEU A 87 16.86 -6.96 12.53
N ASP A 88 17.57 -7.72 11.70
CA ASP A 88 17.00 -8.82 10.88
C ASP A 88 16.33 -9.93 11.72
N GLY A 89 16.70 -10.05 13.00
CA GLY A 89 16.07 -10.97 13.95
C GLY A 89 14.72 -10.49 14.53
N GLU A 90 14.43 -9.19 14.43
CA GLU A 90 13.24 -8.55 15.01
C GLU A 90 12.24 -8.09 13.96
N LEU A 91 12.74 -7.73 12.78
CA LEU A 91 11.96 -7.14 11.69
C LEU A 91 11.93 -8.09 10.50
N LYS A 92 10.80 -8.10 9.76
CA LYS A 92 10.66 -8.99 8.61
C LYS A 92 10.11 -8.26 7.41
N THR A 93 10.94 -8.15 6.37
CA THR A 93 10.51 -7.48 5.15
C THR A 93 9.58 -8.37 4.33
N TYR A 94 8.53 -7.76 3.78
CA TYR A 94 7.59 -8.42 2.87
C TYR A 94 7.46 -7.63 1.58
N ARG A 95 7.40 -8.36 0.47
CA ARG A 95 6.93 -7.89 -0.82
C ARG A 95 5.43 -8.14 -0.93
N THR A 96 4.65 -7.14 -1.29
CA THR A 96 3.23 -7.32 -1.62
C THR A 96 2.86 -6.57 -2.89
N ALA A 97 1.65 -6.77 -3.37
CA ALA A 97 1.05 -5.99 -4.45
C ALA A 97 -0.46 -5.84 -4.23
N LEU A 98 -1.03 -4.87 -4.92
CA LEU A 98 -2.46 -4.61 -4.98
C LEU A 98 -2.90 -4.42 -6.42
N ALA A 99 -4.17 -4.68 -6.69
CA ALA A 99 -4.76 -4.54 -8.01
C ALA A 99 -5.72 -3.34 -8.02
N TYR A 100 -5.55 -2.44 -8.98
CA TYR A 100 -6.64 -1.57 -9.38
C TYR A 100 -7.51 -2.30 -10.39
N VAL A 101 -8.82 -2.19 -10.19
CA VAL A 101 -9.82 -2.91 -10.95
C VAL A 101 -10.96 -1.99 -11.36
N GLU A 102 -11.60 -2.32 -12.47
CA GLU A 102 -12.82 -1.67 -12.94
C GLU A 102 -13.98 -2.67 -12.85
N PRO A 103 -15.07 -2.31 -12.14
CA PRO A 103 -16.23 -3.20 -12.03
C PRO A 103 -17.00 -3.24 -13.37
N PRO A 104 -17.85 -4.26 -13.57
CA PRO A 104 -18.77 -4.27 -14.71
C PRO A 104 -19.67 -3.03 -14.69
N ALA A 105 -20.09 -2.59 -15.90
CA ALA A 105 -20.68 -1.27 -16.10
C ALA A 105 -21.90 -0.99 -15.22
N ASP A 106 -22.74 -2.00 -15.00
CA ASP A 106 -23.94 -1.92 -14.17
C ASP A 106 -23.65 -1.77 -12.66
N LEU A 107 -22.45 -2.15 -12.20
CA LEU A 107 -22.01 -2.00 -10.81
C LEU A 107 -21.22 -0.71 -10.54
N LYS A 108 -20.85 0.06 -11.56
CA LYS A 108 -20.03 1.27 -11.41
C LYS A 108 -20.64 2.30 -10.45
N ALA A 109 -21.92 2.63 -10.65
CA ALA A 109 -22.60 3.61 -9.79
C ALA A 109 -22.72 3.12 -8.33
N ALA A 110 -22.93 1.82 -8.15
CA ALA A 110 -22.99 1.22 -6.81
C ALA A 110 -21.64 1.29 -6.09
N TRP A 111 -20.54 1.01 -6.79
CA TRP A 111 -19.18 1.14 -6.24
C TRP A 111 -18.80 2.60 -5.95
N GLN A 112 -19.20 3.55 -6.79
CA GLN A 112 -18.93 4.97 -6.53
C GLN A 112 -19.58 5.47 -5.22
N ALA A 113 -20.71 4.90 -4.82
CA ALA A 113 -21.40 5.22 -3.57
C ALA A 113 -21.06 4.25 -2.42
N ALA A 114 -20.18 3.27 -2.65
CA ALA A 114 -19.86 2.26 -1.65
C ALA A 114 -18.96 2.81 -0.54
N PRO A 115 -19.05 2.29 0.70
CA PRO A 115 -18.03 2.54 1.70
C PRO A 115 -16.75 1.77 1.36
N VAL A 116 -15.64 2.16 2.01
CA VAL A 116 -14.46 1.30 2.08
C VAL A 116 -14.84 0.00 2.77
N VAL A 117 -14.43 -1.13 2.20
CA VAL A 117 -14.53 -2.44 2.83
C VAL A 117 -13.19 -2.72 3.47
N LEU A 118 -13.10 -2.55 4.79
CA LEU A 118 -11.86 -2.73 5.55
C LEU A 118 -11.46 -4.21 5.66
N ASP A 119 -12.46 -5.08 5.77
CA ASP A 119 -12.30 -6.52 5.85
C ASP A 119 -13.50 -7.18 5.14
N VAL A 120 -13.21 -8.06 4.18
CA VAL A 120 -14.22 -8.85 3.46
C VAL A 120 -14.61 -10.14 4.18
N GLY A 121 -13.95 -10.43 5.31
CA GLY A 121 -14.17 -11.60 6.15
C GLY A 121 -13.54 -12.88 5.61
N GLY A 122 -13.63 -13.93 6.43
CA GLY A 122 -13.08 -15.25 6.08
C GLY A 122 -11.55 -15.24 6.08
N ALA A 123 -10.95 -16.02 5.19
CA ALA A 123 -9.50 -16.17 5.09
C ALA A 123 -8.83 -15.10 4.23
N ILE A 124 -9.58 -14.19 3.61
CA ILE A 124 -9.11 -13.36 2.50
C ILE A 124 -8.11 -12.29 2.96
N ASP A 125 -8.13 -11.88 4.24
CA ASP A 125 -7.29 -10.79 4.79
C ASP A 125 -7.27 -9.57 3.85
N GLY A 126 -8.46 -9.19 3.37
CA GLY A 126 -8.63 -8.36 2.18
C GLY A 126 -9.42 -7.10 2.43
N TYR A 127 -9.00 -6.02 1.78
CA TYR A 127 -9.67 -4.73 1.80
C TYR A 127 -10.00 -4.25 0.38
N VAL A 128 -11.10 -3.52 0.25
CA VAL A 128 -11.53 -2.87 -0.99
C VAL A 128 -11.69 -1.38 -0.75
N ILE A 129 -11.01 -0.58 -1.55
CA ILE A 129 -11.21 0.88 -1.60
C ILE A 129 -11.98 1.19 -2.89
N PRO A 130 -13.23 1.69 -2.79
CA PRO A 130 -13.96 2.15 -3.96
C PRO A 130 -13.27 3.34 -4.66
N PRO A 131 -13.67 3.68 -5.89
CA PRO A 131 -13.12 4.84 -6.60
C PRO A 131 -13.24 6.10 -5.75
N SER A 132 -12.11 6.72 -5.43
CA SER A 132 -12.07 7.85 -4.49
C SER A 132 -10.87 8.75 -4.75
N GLY A 133 -11.04 10.06 -4.56
CA GLY A 133 -9.94 11.03 -4.71
C GLY A 133 -9.31 11.09 -6.11
N GLY A 134 -10.01 10.61 -7.15
CA GLY A 134 -9.51 10.48 -8.52
C GLY A 134 -8.74 9.19 -8.82
N ALA A 135 -8.57 8.31 -7.83
CA ALA A 135 -8.01 6.98 -8.03
C ALA A 135 -9.11 5.96 -8.37
N GLY A 136 -8.72 4.91 -9.11
CA GLY A 136 -9.60 3.77 -9.40
C GLY A 136 -9.93 2.93 -8.16
N MET A 137 -10.82 1.96 -8.33
CA MET A 137 -11.13 0.99 -7.27
C MET A 137 -9.95 0.06 -7.04
N LYS A 138 -9.65 -0.24 -5.77
CA LYS A 138 -8.41 -0.91 -5.35
C LYS A 138 -8.71 -2.12 -4.47
N PHE A 139 -8.13 -3.25 -4.82
CA PHE A 139 -8.23 -4.52 -4.11
C PHE A 139 -6.84 -4.87 -3.56
N GLY A 140 -6.73 -5.12 -2.26
CA GLY A 140 -5.49 -5.56 -1.65
C GLY A 140 -5.75 -6.64 -0.62
N SER A 141 -4.87 -7.63 -0.56
CA SER A 141 -4.97 -8.74 0.40
C SER A 141 -3.62 -9.02 1.03
N GLY A 142 -3.63 -9.22 2.34
CA GLY A 142 -2.46 -9.64 3.09
C GLY A 142 -2.01 -11.07 2.75
N LEU A 143 -2.85 -11.89 2.10
CA LEU A 143 -2.45 -13.22 1.59
C LEU A 143 -1.45 -13.16 0.45
N HIS A 144 -1.36 -12.02 -0.25
CA HIS A 144 -0.45 -11.85 -1.39
C HIS A 144 0.97 -11.39 -0.98
N ARG A 145 1.23 -11.24 0.32
CA ARG A 145 2.55 -10.85 0.80
C ARG A 145 3.51 -12.04 0.80
N VAL A 146 4.71 -11.81 0.30
CA VAL A 146 5.79 -12.80 0.22
C VAL A 146 6.96 -12.28 1.06
N PRO A 147 7.49 -13.06 2.02
CA PRO A 147 8.65 -12.64 2.79
C PRO A 147 9.87 -12.50 1.87
N THR A 148 10.72 -11.52 2.16
CA THR A 148 11.95 -11.26 1.42
C THR A 148 13.02 -10.73 2.38
N SER A 149 14.29 -11.04 2.11
CA SER A 149 15.43 -10.41 2.80
C SER A 149 15.88 -9.11 2.12
N ASP A 150 15.32 -8.78 0.95
CA ASP A 150 15.67 -7.58 0.20
C ASP A 150 14.41 -6.79 -0.21
N ALA A 151 14.33 -5.55 0.26
CA ALA A 151 13.25 -4.62 -0.07
C ALA A 151 13.25 -4.17 -1.55
N ASP A 152 14.39 -4.21 -2.23
CA ASP A 152 14.51 -3.89 -3.66
C ASP A 152 14.12 -5.06 -4.56
N TRP A 153 13.96 -6.26 -3.99
CA TRP A 153 13.59 -7.43 -4.75
C TRP A 153 12.14 -7.34 -5.28
N ASN A 154 11.96 -7.69 -6.55
CA ASN A 154 10.67 -7.89 -7.21
C ASN A 154 9.70 -6.70 -7.07
N ARG A 155 10.20 -5.49 -7.35
CA ARG A 155 9.41 -4.24 -7.33
C ARG A 155 8.56 -4.01 -8.56
N GLN A 156 8.70 -4.81 -9.61
CA GLN A 156 7.81 -4.75 -10.77
C GLN A 156 6.67 -5.77 -10.62
N PRO A 157 5.45 -5.47 -11.10
CA PRO A 157 4.39 -6.46 -11.17
C PRO A 157 4.77 -7.65 -12.04
N VAL A 158 4.29 -8.84 -11.69
CA VAL A 158 4.45 -10.04 -12.51
C VAL A 158 3.16 -10.35 -13.29
N ALA A 159 3.28 -11.09 -14.40
CA ALA A 159 2.13 -11.42 -15.23
C ALA A 159 1.06 -12.22 -14.44
N GLY A 160 -0.22 -11.84 -14.58
CA GLY A 160 -1.35 -12.50 -13.92
C GLY A 160 -1.52 -12.14 -12.43
N GLU A 161 -0.65 -11.30 -11.88
CA GLU A 161 -0.65 -10.97 -10.46
C GLU A 161 -1.93 -10.24 -10.02
N GLY A 162 -2.41 -9.29 -10.82
CA GLY A 162 -3.62 -8.55 -10.51
C GLY A 162 -4.85 -9.45 -10.48
N GLU A 163 -4.93 -10.41 -11.41
CA GLU A 163 -6.00 -11.41 -11.48
C GLU A 163 -5.94 -12.34 -10.27
N ALA A 164 -4.74 -12.77 -9.87
CA ALA A 164 -4.56 -13.58 -8.66
C ALA A 164 -5.07 -12.84 -7.42
N ILE A 165 -4.69 -11.57 -7.22
CA ILE A 165 -5.17 -10.74 -6.11
C ILE A 165 -6.68 -10.56 -6.17
N ARG A 166 -7.20 -10.15 -7.33
CA ARG A 166 -8.64 -9.93 -7.55
C ARG A 166 -9.44 -11.19 -7.20
N ASN A 167 -8.99 -12.35 -7.64
CA ASN A 167 -9.72 -13.62 -7.45
C ASN A 167 -9.83 -14.05 -5.98
N LEU A 168 -8.96 -13.55 -5.09
CA LEU A 168 -9.08 -13.80 -3.64
C LEU A 168 -10.39 -13.27 -3.06
N PHE A 169 -11.03 -12.31 -3.71
CA PHE A 169 -12.27 -11.68 -3.24
C PHE A 169 -13.54 -12.46 -3.58
N SER A 170 -13.40 -13.65 -4.16
CA SER A 170 -14.48 -14.62 -4.32
C SER A 170 -14.67 -15.47 -3.04
N PRO A 171 -15.89 -15.82 -2.62
CA PRO A 171 -17.18 -15.36 -3.14
C PRO A 171 -17.70 -13.98 -2.65
N PRO A 172 -17.19 -13.29 -1.60
CA PRO A 172 -17.85 -12.10 -1.06
C PRO A 172 -18.17 -10.99 -2.06
N ILE A 173 -17.33 -10.82 -3.07
CA ILE A 173 -17.59 -9.91 -4.19
C ILE A 173 -18.22 -10.69 -5.35
N ALA A 174 -19.48 -10.39 -5.63
CA ALA A 174 -20.24 -11.00 -6.71
C ALA A 174 -19.61 -10.70 -8.08
N ARG A 175 -19.66 -11.66 -9.00
CA ARG A 175 -19.18 -11.53 -10.39
C ARG A 175 -17.72 -11.10 -10.49
N ILE A 176 -16.87 -11.50 -9.54
CA ILE A 176 -15.47 -11.06 -9.43
C ILE A 176 -14.66 -11.22 -10.73
N ALA A 177 -14.95 -12.24 -11.52
CA ALA A 177 -14.27 -12.49 -12.80
C ALA A 177 -14.53 -11.40 -13.85
N GLU A 178 -15.63 -10.65 -13.74
CA GLU A 178 -15.98 -9.54 -14.63
C GLU A 178 -15.25 -8.23 -14.28
N TYR A 179 -14.57 -8.17 -13.13
CA TYR A 179 -13.80 -7.01 -12.73
C TYR A 179 -12.48 -7.02 -13.50
N ARG A 180 -12.29 -6.02 -14.36
CA ARG A 180 -11.09 -5.92 -15.20
C ARG A 180 -9.95 -5.32 -14.39
N VAL A 181 -8.80 -5.98 -14.34
CA VAL A 181 -7.57 -5.39 -13.78
C VAL A 181 -7.09 -4.27 -14.70
N THR A 182 -6.86 -3.09 -14.14
CA THR A 182 -6.38 -1.91 -14.88
C THR A 182 -4.93 -1.57 -14.57
N GLU A 183 -4.47 -1.85 -13.36
CA GLU A 183 -3.10 -1.58 -12.91
C GLU A 183 -2.75 -2.51 -11.75
N VAL A 184 -1.48 -2.86 -11.61
CA VAL A 184 -0.95 -3.55 -10.42
C VAL A 184 0.17 -2.70 -9.85
N VAL A 185 0.15 -2.48 -8.54
CA VAL A 185 1.17 -1.69 -7.84
C VAL A 185 1.79 -2.54 -6.75
N THR A 186 3.12 -2.63 -6.76
CA THR A 186 3.88 -3.33 -5.72
C THR A 186 4.07 -2.44 -4.49
N CYS A 187 4.20 -3.06 -3.32
CA CYS A 187 4.46 -2.37 -2.06
C CYS A 187 5.39 -3.23 -1.18
N ALA A 188 5.99 -2.60 -0.18
CA ALA A 188 6.90 -3.26 0.76
C ALA A 188 6.49 -2.93 2.20
N TYR A 189 6.49 -3.94 3.05
CA TYR A 189 6.24 -3.84 4.49
C TYR A 189 7.47 -4.34 5.27
N THR A 190 7.56 -3.96 6.54
CA THR A 190 8.55 -4.42 7.53
C THR A 190 7.83 -4.99 8.74
#